data_AF-A0A8T3M6F0-F1
#
_entry.id   AF-A0A8T3M6F0-F1
#
_cell.length_a   1.000
_cell.length_b   1.000
_cell.length_c   1.000
_cell.angle_alpha   90.00
_cell.angle_beta   90.00
_cell.angle_gamma   90.00
#
_symmetry.space_group_name_H-M   'P 1'
#
loop_
_entity.id
_entity.type
_entity.pdbx_description
1 polymer ?
#
loop_
_entity_poly.entity_id
_entity_poly.type
_entity_poly.pdbx_seq_one_letter_code
_entity_poly.pdbx_strand_id
1 'polypeptide(L)'
;ERVMARDTLRPLLAARFTQRSTGHWLRALGEADVPCGPITDVLTAFRTPEARARGMLVEVEHPAFGVLRQAGIPIEFSATPGAIRTAPPLLGEHTEEVLAELGLPPDEIARLRADGVT
;
A
#
# COMPACT_ATOMS: atom_id res chain seq x y z
N GLU A 1 -38.01 5.36 0.34
CA GLU A 1 -38.51 4.12 -0.32
C GLU A 1 -37.43 3.16 -0.83
N ARG A 2 -36.47 3.55 -1.70
CA ARG A 2 -35.41 2.62 -2.20
C ARG A 2 -34.59 1.92 -1.10
N VAL A 3 -34.26 2.62 -0.01
CA VAL A 3 -33.49 2.04 1.11
C VAL A 3 -34.30 0.97 1.85
N MET A 4 -35.63 1.15 1.97
CA MET A 4 -36.52 0.20 2.65
C MET A 4 -36.70 -1.10 1.88
N ALA A 5 -36.60 -1.05 0.54
CA ALA A 5 -36.69 -2.23 -0.31
C ALA A 5 -35.37 -3.04 -0.40
N ARG A 6 -34.29 -2.61 0.26
CA ARG A 6 -32.96 -3.21 0.10
C ARG A 6 -32.94 -4.69 0.48
N ASP A 7 -33.60 -5.05 1.57
CA ASP A 7 -33.60 -6.42 2.07
C ASP A 7 -34.37 -7.39 1.16
N THR A 8 -35.35 -6.88 0.40
CA THR A 8 -36.05 -7.64 -0.65
C THR A 8 -35.24 -7.71 -1.94
N LEU A 9 -34.59 -6.62 -2.35
CA LEU A 9 -33.86 -6.56 -3.63
C LEU A 9 -32.53 -7.33 -3.62
N ARG A 10 -31.79 -7.30 -2.50
CA ARG A 10 -30.50 -7.98 -2.37
C ARG A 10 -30.56 -9.48 -2.72
N PRO A 11 -31.46 -10.31 -2.15
CA PRO A 11 -31.48 -11.75 -2.46
C PRO A 11 -31.86 -12.02 -3.93
N LEU A 12 -32.75 -11.21 -4.52
CA LEU A 12 -33.11 -11.33 -5.93
C LEU A 12 -31.91 -11.05 -6.84
N LEU A 13 -31.15 -9.98 -6.56
CA LEU A 13 -29.94 -9.65 -7.31
C LEU A 13 -28.85 -10.71 -7.11
N ALA A 14 -28.64 -11.20 -5.88
CA ALA A 14 -27.68 -12.25 -5.60
C ALA A 14 -27.97 -13.53 -6.41
N ALA A 15 -29.23 -13.98 -6.43
CA ALA A 15 -29.67 -15.14 -7.20
C ALA A 15 -29.54 -14.95 -8.73
N ARG A 16 -29.57 -13.70 -9.22
CA ARG A 16 -29.33 -13.38 -10.62
C ARG A 16 -27.83 -13.36 -10.94
N PHE A 17 -27.02 -12.77 -10.08
CA PHE A 17 -25.58 -12.66 -10.32
C PHE A 17 -24.86 -14.01 -10.38
N THR A 18 -25.39 -15.07 -9.74
CA THR A 18 -24.84 -16.43 -9.86
C THR A 18 -25.07 -17.08 -11.23
N GLN A 19 -25.94 -16.55 -12.08
CA GLN A 19 -26.34 -17.20 -13.34
C GLN A 19 -25.36 -16.94 -14.51
N ARG A 20 -24.44 -15.99 -14.37
CA ARG A 20 -23.46 -15.59 -15.38
C ARG A 20 -22.14 -15.23 -14.71
N SER A 21 -21.05 -15.22 -15.47
CA SER A 21 -19.72 -14.88 -14.94
C SER A 21 -19.60 -13.41 -14.53
N THR A 22 -18.64 -13.10 -13.65
CA THR A 22 -18.31 -11.71 -13.27
C THR A 22 -18.05 -10.83 -14.49
N GLY A 23 -17.29 -11.33 -15.48
CA GLY A 23 -16.99 -10.58 -16.71
C GLY A 23 -18.23 -10.27 -17.55
N HIS A 24 -19.25 -11.14 -17.56
CA HIS A 24 -20.53 -10.84 -18.21
C HIS A 24 -21.23 -9.67 -17.52
N TRP A 25 -21.34 -9.70 -16.19
CA TRP A 25 -22.02 -8.66 -15.43
C TRP A 25 -21.29 -7.32 -15.45
N LEU A 26 -19.95 -7.32 -15.35
CA LEU A 26 -19.16 -6.08 -15.43
C LEU A 26 -19.40 -5.34 -16.76
N ARG A 27 -19.46 -6.08 -17.88
CA ARG A 27 -19.78 -5.49 -19.18
C ARG A 27 -21.23 -4.98 -19.23
N ALA A 28 -22.21 -5.81 -18.87
CA ALA A 28 -23.62 -5.45 -18.96
C ALA A 28 -24.00 -4.27 -18.04
N LEU A 29 -23.42 -4.21 -16.84
CA LEU A 29 -23.63 -3.12 -15.89
C LEU A 29 -22.88 -1.85 -16.33
N GLY A 30 -21.67 -1.99 -16.90
CA GLY A 30 -20.92 -0.88 -17.48
C GLY A 30 -21.64 -0.22 -18.66
N GLU A 31 -22.23 -1.01 -19.57
CA GLU A 31 -23.07 -0.51 -20.68
C GLU A 31 -24.32 0.24 -20.19
N ALA A 32 -24.77 -0.03 -18.96
CA ALA A 32 -25.91 0.60 -18.32
C ALA A 32 -25.52 1.74 -17.35
N ASP A 33 -24.26 2.19 -17.37
CA ASP A 33 -23.71 3.21 -16.47
C ASP A 33 -23.90 2.89 -14.97
N VAL A 34 -23.93 1.60 -14.61
CA VAL A 34 -24.04 1.16 -13.21
C VAL A 34 -22.63 0.96 -12.64
N PRO A 35 -22.23 1.73 -11.61
CA PRO A 35 -20.93 1.56 -10.97
C PRO A 35 -20.80 0.16 -10.36
N CYS A 36 -19.84 -0.60 -10.85
CA CYS A 36 -19.54 -1.94 -10.35
C CYS A 36 -18.05 -2.25 -10.52
N GLY A 37 -17.55 -3.17 -9.71
CA GLY A 37 -16.17 -3.64 -9.76
C GLY A 37 -16.07 -5.07 -9.27
N PRO A 38 -15.06 -5.83 -9.73
CA PRO A 38 -14.81 -7.18 -9.23
C PRO A 38 -14.32 -7.11 -7.78
N ILE A 39 -14.55 -8.19 -7.03
CA ILE A 39 -13.86 -8.42 -5.76
C ILE A 39 -12.52 -9.08 -6.10
N THR A 40 -11.41 -8.47 -5.69
CA THR A 40 -10.06 -8.97 -5.92
C THR A 40 -9.30 -9.10 -4.61
N ASP A 41 -8.33 -10.01 -4.57
CA ASP A 41 -7.36 -10.07 -3.48
C ASP A 41 -6.37 -8.91 -3.56
N VAL A 42 -5.66 -8.67 -2.46
CA VAL A 42 -4.71 -7.55 -2.32
C VAL A 42 -3.60 -7.60 -3.38
N LEU A 43 -3.06 -8.78 -3.70
CA LEU A 43 -1.97 -8.90 -4.67
C LEU A 43 -2.45 -8.62 -6.09
N THR A 44 -3.66 -9.09 -6.42
CA THR A 44 -4.31 -8.77 -7.69
C THR A 44 -4.63 -7.27 -7.79
N ALA A 45 -5.06 -6.64 -6.71
CA ALA A 45 -5.32 -5.20 -6.67
C ALA A 45 -4.06 -4.37 -6.98
N PHE A 46 -2.87 -4.77 -6.50
CA PHE A 46 -1.62 -4.08 -6.85
C PHE A 46 -1.16 -4.29 -8.30
N ARG A 47 -1.75 -5.27 -9.01
CA ARG A 47 -1.39 -5.59 -10.40
C ARG A 47 -2.29 -4.92 -11.43
N THR A 48 -3.34 -4.19 -11.01
CA THR A 48 -4.24 -3.55 -11.97
C THR A 48 -3.53 -2.42 -12.73
N PRO A 49 -4.00 -2.07 -13.94
CA PRO A 49 -3.45 -0.95 -14.70
C PRO A 49 -3.46 0.36 -13.90
N GLU A 50 -4.50 0.60 -13.11
CA GLU A 50 -4.66 1.81 -12.30
C GLU A 50 -3.64 1.85 -11.16
N ALA A 51 -3.43 0.72 -10.48
CA ALA A 51 -2.43 0.62 -9.41
C ALA A 51 -1.00 0.80 -9.95
N ARG A 52 -0.70 0.23 -11.11
CA ARG A 52 0.60 0.42 -11.79
C ARG A 52 0.81 1.85 -12.25
N ALA A 53 -0.20 2.45 -12.88
CA ALA A 53 -0.13 3.84 -13.35
C ALA A 53 0.09 4.83 -12.20
N ARG A 54 -0.39 4.49 -10.99
CA ARG A 54 -0.21 5.26 -9.77
C ARG A 54 1.05 4.90 -8.96
N GLY A 55 1.87 3.96 -9.43
CA GLY A 55 3.06 3.53 -8.67
C GLY A 55 2.72 2.94 -7.29
N MET A 56 1.58 2.26 -7.16
CA MET A 56 1.08 1.75 -5.87
C MET A 56 1.85 0.54 -5.33
N LEU A 57 2.72 -0.07 -6.13
CA LEU A 57 3.64 -1.10 -5.69
C LEU A 57 5.07 -0.62 -5.97
N VAL A 58 5.84 -0.42 -4.90
CA VAL A 58 7.21 0.08 -4.97
C VAL A 58 8.17 -1.04 -4.55
N GLU A 59 9.30 -1.13 -5.25
CA GLU A 59 10.39 -2.04 -4.92
C GLU A 59 11.56 -1.24 -4.32
N VAL A 60 12.07 -1.68 -3.18
CA VAL A 60 13.25 -1.09 -2.53
C VAL A 60 14.25 -2.19 -2.18
N GLU A 61 15.54 -1.92 -2.34
CA GLU A 61 16.60 -2.85 -1.94
C GLU A 61 16.84 -2.73 -0.44
N HIS A 62 16.60 -3.81 0.32
CA HIS A 62 16.80 -3.85 1.77
C HIS A 62 18.04 -4.69 2.12
N PRO A 63 18.97 -4.18 2.94
CA PRO A 63 20.27 -4.83 3.19
C PRO A 63 20.16 -6.27 3.73
N ALA A 64 19.14 -6.57 4.52
CA ALA A 64 18.92 -7.92 5.07
C ALA A 64 17.94 -8.83 4.27
N PHE A 65 17.09 -8.26 3.41
CA PHE A 65 15.97 -9.00 2.81
C PHE A 65 15.97 -8.98 1.27
N GLY A 66 16.92 -8.28 0.65
CA GLY A 66 16.95 -8.07 -0.79
C GLY A 66 15.83 -7.14 -1.26
N VAL A 67 15.29 -7.40 -2.45
CA VAL A 67 14.18 -6.63 -3.02
C VAL A 67 12.90 -6.79 -2.18
N LEU A 68 12.49 -5.73 -1.51
CA LEU A 68 11.24 -5.63 -0.76
C LEU A 68 10.17 -4.91 -1.58
N ARG A 69 8.98 -5.51 -1.65
CA ARG A 69 7.79 -4.93 -2.29
C ARG A 69 6.86 -4.34 -1.23
N GLN A 70 6.51 -3.07 -1.36
CA GLN A 70 5.60 -2.39 -0.43
C GLN A 70 4.61 -1.46 -1.15
N ALA A 71 3.57 -1.05 -0.41
CA ALA A 71 2.61 -0.08 -0.90
C ALA A 71 3.29 1.27 -1.17
N GLY A 72 2.93 1.89 -2.30
CA GLY A 72 3.33 3.25 -2.65
C GLY A 72 2.60 4.32 -1.85
N ILE A 73 2.87 5.59 -2.17
CA ILE A 73 2.24 6.73 -1.52
C ILE A 73 0.91 7.05 -2.23
N PRO A 74 -0.26 6.87 -1.58
CA PRO A 74 -1.56 6.97 -2.26
C PRO A 74 -1.98 8.40 -2.62
N ILE A 75 -1.28 9.41 -2.09
CA ILE A 75 -1.57 10.83 -2.28
C ILE A 75 -0.44 11.46 -3.09
N GLU A 76 -0.79 12.00 -4.25
CA GLU A 76 0.14 12.72 -5.12
C GLU A 76 -0.06 14.24 -4.96
N PHE A 77 1.04 14.96 -4.75
CA PHE A 77 1.06 16.41 -4.76
C PHE A 77 1.83 16.90 -5.98
N SER A 78 1.30 17.91 -6.67
CA SER A 78 1.92 18.46 -7.88
C SER A 78 3.22 19.23 -7.60
N ALA A 79 3.30 19.93 -6.46
CA ALA A 79 4.48 20.73 -6.09
C ALA A 79 5.51 19.96 -5.26
N THR A 80 5.05 19.04 -4.41
CA THR A 80 5.88 18.28 -3.46
C THR A 80 5.53 16.79 -3.50
N PRO A 81 5.76 16.09 -4.63
CA PRO A 81 5.44 14.68 -4.74
C PRO A 81 6.20 13.87 -3.67
N GLY A 82 5.47 13.00 -2.97
CA GLY A 82 6.07 12.11 -1.99
C GLY A 82 6.93 11.05 -2.67
N ALA A 83 7.99 10.61 -2.00
CA ALA A 83 8.84 9.52 -2.47
C ALA A 83 9.25 8.60 -1.32
N ILE A 84 9.24 7.29 -1.58
CA ILE A 84 9.91 6.30 -0.74
C ILE A 84 11.38 6.30 -1.15
N ARG A 85 12.25 6.78 -0.27
CA ARG A 85 13.67 7.04 -0.59
C ARG A 85 14.60 5.89 -0.22
N THR A 86 14.31 5.21 0.88
CA THR A 86 15.17 4.17 1.45
C THR A 86 14.32 3.01 1.94
N ALA A 87 14.93 1.85 2.06
CA ALA A 87 14.33 0.73 2.75
C ALA A 87 14.20 1.05 4.26
N PRO A 88 13.31 0.36 5.00
CA PRO A 88 13.28 0.44 6.45
C PRO A 88 14.69 0.19 7.04
N PRO A 89 15.12 0.98 8.04
CA PRO A 89 16.44 0.81 8.62
C PRO A 89 16.54 -0.48 9.43
N LEU A 90 17.75 -1.01 9.53
CA LEU A 90 18.11 -2.02 10.50
C LEU A 90 18.06 -1.43 11.92
N LEU A 91 17.95 -2.33 12.90
CA LEU A 91 18.05 -1.94 14.30
C LEU A 91 19.40 -1.28 14.55
N GLY A 92 19.38 -0.01 14.98
CA GLY A 92 20.57 0.76 15.31
C GLY A 92 21.35 1.34 14.12
N GLU A 93 20.82 1.25 12.88
CA GLU A 93 21.54 1.68 11.66
C GLU A 93 22.01 3.14 11.72
N HIS A 94 21.18 4.03 12.26
CA HIS A 94 21.47 5.47 12.32
C HIS A 94 21.87 5.94 13.74
N THR A 95 22.18 5.03 14.67
CA THR A 95 22.44 5.43 16.07
C THR A 95 23.64 6.38 16.18
N GLU A 96 24.77 6.05 15.53
CA GLU A 96 25.95 6.93 15.55
C GLU A 96 25.70 8.28 14.87
N GLU A 97 25.02 8.26 13.72
CA GLU A 97 24.69 9.46 12.94
C GLU A 97 23.88 10.45 13.80
N VAL A 98 22.81 9.97 14.43
CA VAL A 98 21.96 10.79 15.29
C VAL A 98 22.72 11.32 16.53
N LEU A 99 23.57 10.50 17.17
CA LEU A 99 24.36 10.96 18.31
C LEU A 99 25.38 12.03 17.92
N ALA A 100 25.98 11.90 16.74
CA ALA A 100 26.89 12.91 16.19
C ALA A 100 26.13 14.21 15.84
N GLU A 101 24.93 14.13 15.26
CA GLU A 101 24.07 15.30 15.02
C GLU A 101 23.66 16.03 16.31
N LEU A 102 23.53 15.29 17.41
CA LEU A 102 23.30 15.87 18.75
C LEU A 102 24.55 16.48 19.38
N GLY A 103 25.71 16.37 18.74
CA GLY A 103 26.97 16.99 19.16
C GLY A 103 27.82 16.15 20.11
N LEU A 104 27.56 14.84 20.22
CA LEU A 104 28.42 13.98 21.04
C LEU A 104 29.77 13.75 20.33
N PRO A 105 30.90 13.85 21.07
CA PRO A 105 32.20 13.54 20.50
C PRO A 105 32.33 12.03 20.22
N PRO A 106 33.15 11.63 19.22
CA PRO A 106 33.33 10.23 18.85
C PRO A 106 33.72 9.31 20.02
N ASP A 107 34.52 9.81 20.95
CA ASP A 107 34.98 9.06 22.13
C ASP A 107 33.82 8.71 23.08
N GLU A 108 32.84 9.60 23.21
CA GLU A 108 31.66 9.38 24.04
C GLU A 108 30.68 8.41 23.39
N ILE A 109 30.50 8.51 22.07
CA ILE A 109 29.68 7.56 21.29
C ILE A 109 30.27 6.14 21.41
N ALA A 110 31.60 6.01 21.29
CA ALA A 110 32.28 4.72 21.45
C ALA A 110 32.08 4.13 22.87
N ARG A 111 32.10 4.98 23.91
CA ARG A 111 31.81 4.56 25.29
C ARG A 111 30.36 4.07 25.44
N LEU A 112 29.38 4.82 24.93
CA LEU A 112 27.96 4.43 25.03
C LEU A 112 27.68 3.07 24.38
N ARG A 113 28.34 2.78 23.26
CA ARG A 113 28.30 1.47 22.62
C ARG A 113 28.93 0.38 23.50
N ALA A 114 30.11 0.64 24.05
CA ALA A 114 30.81 -0.32 24.91
C ALA A 114 29.99 -0.66 26.17
N ASP A 115 29.26 0.32 26.70
CA ASP A 115 28.39 0.18 27.86
C ASP A 115 27.03 -0.48 27.54
N GLY A 116 26.74 -0.77 26.26
CA GLY A 116 25.49 -1.39 25.82
C GLY A 116 24.26 -0.47 25.91
N VAL A 117 24.48 0.84 25.99
CA VAL A 117 23.42 1.86 26.01
C VAL A 117 22.81 2.05 24.62
N THR A 118 23.58 1.76 23.58
CA THR A 118 23.28 1.99 22.16
C THR A 118 23.64 0.80 21.30
#